data_AF-A0A8J1VSH1-F1
#
_entry.id   AF-A0A8J1VSH1-F1
#
_cell.length_a   1.000
_cell.length_b   1.000
_cell.length_c   1.000
_cell.angle_alpha   90.00
_cell.angle_beta   90.00
_cell.angle_gamma   90.00
#
_symmetry.space_group_name_H-M   'P 1'
#
loop_
_entity.id
_entity.type
_entity.pdbx_description
1 polymer ?
#
loop_
_entity_poly.entity_id
_entity_poly.type
_entity_poly.pdbx_seq_one_letter_code
_entity_poly.pdbx_strand_id
1 'polypeptide(L)'
;MPLRADGHLPATNDAYGTREEHRYASEPVGTSFDWFLSPELLVPIFDELSEGAGTEIKILMLGCGNSALSEAVYEAGWRNIVNVDVWAGAQYSSTVISDMKGRHSELRPEMTWLEMDVLDLVFEKEQFDLVVDKGE
;
A
#
# COMPACT_ATOMS: atom_id res chain seq x y z
N MET A 1 21.91 31.34 -11.57
CA MET A 1 20.53 30.83 -11.53
C MET A 1 20.61 29.32 -11.49
N PRO A 2 20.06 28.62 -10.48
CA PRO A 2 20.08 27.17 -10.52
C PRO A 2 19.09 26.66 -11.57
N LEU A 3 19.51 25.61 -12.26
CA LEU A 3 18.75 24.88 -13.27
C LEU A 3 17.43 24.37 -12.68
N ARG A 4 16.35 24.52 -13.45
CA ARG A 4 15.02 24.03 -13.08
C ARG A 4 15.04 22.49 -13.03
N ALA A 5 14.46 21.94 -11.98
CA ALA A 5 14.30 20.50 -11.73
C ALA A 5 12.93 20.01 -12.23
N ASP A 6 12.51 20.45 -13.41
CA ASP A 6 11.11 20.43 -13.85
C ASP A 6 10.79 19.44 -14.98
N GLY A 7 11.74 18.60 -15.40
CA GLY A 7 11.54 17.67 -16.51
C GLY A 7 10.93 16.30 -16.18
N HIS A 8 10.73 15.97 -14.90
CA HIS A 8 10.34 14.61 -14.46
C HIS A 8 9.07 14.56 -13.60
N LEU A 9 8.43 15.70 -13.37
CA LEU A 9 7.20 15.78 -12.58
C LEU A 9 6.00 15.88 -13.54
N PRO A 10 4.95 15.06 -13.37
CA PRO A 10 3.71 15.21 -14.12
C PRO A 10 3.05 16.57 -13.88
N ALA A 11 2.21 16.97 -14.83
CA ALA A 11 1.55 18.29 -14.83
C ALA A 11 0.49 18.44 -13.72
N THR A 12 -0.05 17.34 -13.21
CA THR A 12 -1.03 17.28 -12.12
C THR A 12 -0.71 16.10 -11.19
N ASN A 13 -1.19 16.16 -9.95
CA ASN A 13 -1.01 15.07 -9.00
C ASN A 13 -1.71 13.78 -9.48
N ASP A 14 -2.88 13.89 -10.10
CA ASP A 14 -3.63 12.75 -10.65
C ASP A 14 -2.81 11.93 -11.65
N ALA A 15 -1.89 12.58 -12.38
CA ALA A 15 -1.05 11.92 -13.36
C ALA A 15 0.06 11.06 -12.72
N TYR A 16 0.32 11.14 -11.41
CA TYR A 16 1.12 10.14 -10.71
C TYR A 16 0.36 8.81 -10.60
N GLY A 17 -0.94 8.83 -10.29
CA GLY A 17 -1.76 7.60 -10.24
C GLY A 17 -1.78 6.87 -11.58
N THR A 18 -1.95 7.60 -12.69
CA THR A 18 -1.91 7.03 -14.05
C THR A 18 -0.54 6.43 -14.39
N ARG A 19 0.55 7.05 -13.91
CA ARG A 19 1.91 6.54 -14.13
C ARG A 19 2.15 5.24 -13.38
N GLU A 20 1.71 5.14 -12.14
CA GLU A 20 1.85 3.90 -11.35
C GLU A 20 0.98 2.77 -11.91
N GLU A 21 -0.23 3.06 -12.40
CA GLU A 21 -1.04 2.04 -13.09
C GLU A 21 -0.39 1.50 -14.37
N HIS A 22 0.26 2.37 -15.16
CA HIS A 22 1.06 1.89 -16.28
C HIS A 22 2.18 0.94 -15.85
N ARG A 23 2.82 1.21 -14.70
CA ARG A 23 3.84 0.32 -14.14
C ARG A 23 3.21 -1.03 -13.76
N TYR A 24 2.15 -1.02 -12.95
CA TYR A 24 1.46 -2.25 -12.53
C TYR A 24 0.98 -3.08 -13.71
N ALA A 25 0.41 -2.46 -14.75
CA ALA A 25 -0.06 -3.16 -15.95
C ALA A 25 1.07 -3.73 -16.82
N SER A 26 2.30 -3.19 -16.70
CA SER A 26 3.47 -3.62 -17.47
C SER A 26 4.30 -4.69 -16.76
N GLU A 27 4.18 -4.78 -15.44
CA GLU A 27 4.92 -5.76 -14.63
C GLU A 27 4.28 -7.15 -14.73
N PRO A 28 5.08 -8.23 -14.69
CA PRO A 28 4.53 -9.58 -14.57
C PRO A 28 3.65 -9.71 -13.33
N VAL A 29 2.53 -10.43 -13.47
CA VAL A 29 1.64 -10.75 -12.33
C VAL A 29 2.45 -11.43 -11.22
N GLY A 30 2.28 -10.94 -9.99
CA GLY A 30 3.01 -11.44 -8.81
C GLY A 30 4.36 -10.75 -8.56
N THR A 31 4.71 -9.73 -9.34
CA THR A 31 5.83 -8.85 -9.02
C THR A 31 5.48 -7.97 -7.83
N SER A 32 6.38 -7.91 -6.85
CA SER A 32 6.34 -6.96 -5.74
C SER A 32 7.48 -5.96 -5.89
N PHE A 33 7.22 -4.71 -5.52
CA PHE A 33 8.20 -3.64 -5.60
C PHE A 33 8.13 -2.78 -4.33
N ASP A 34 9.30 -2.38 -3.83
CA ASP A 34 9.44 -1.53 -2.65
C ASP A 34 10.38 -0.36 -2.97
N TRP A 35 9.90 0.88 -2.85
CA TRP A 35 10.65 2.08 -3.26
C TRP A 35 11.84 2.44 -2.37
N PHE A 36 11.73 2.23 -1.06
CA PHE A 36 12.70 2.77 -0.09
C PHE A 36 13.44 1.68 0.70
N LEU A 37 12.72 0.96 1.55
CA LEU A 37 13.27 -0.03 2.47
C LEU A 37 12.59 -1.37 2.24
N SER A 38 13.37 -2.44 2.40
CA SER A 38 12.82 -3.79 2.31
C SER A 38 11.90 -4.05 3.52
N PRO A 39 10.83 -4.85 3.32
CA PRO A 39 9.89 -5.18 4.39
C PRO A 39 10.54 -5.68 5.67
N GLU A 40 11.62 -6.46 5.56
CA GLU A 40 12.31 -7.08 6.70
C GLU A 40 12.93 -6.04 7.64
N LEU A 41 13.34 -4.88 7.11
CA LEU A 41 13.88 -3.79 7.92
C LEU A 41 12.80 -3.02 8.67
N LEU A 42 11.55 -3.09 8.21
CA LEU A 42 10.43 -2.35 8.78
C LEU A 42 9.64 -3.18 9.80
N VAL A 43 9.57 -4.51 9.66
CA VAL A 43 8.86 -5.38 10.61
C VAL A 43 9.23 -5.11 12.09
N PRO A 44 10.51 -4.92 12.49
CA PRO A 44 10.85 -4.61 13.88
C PRO A 44 10.22 -3.31 14.42
N ILE A 45 9.92 -2.35 13.54
CA ILE A 45 9.26 -1.09 13.92
C ILE A 45 7.79 -1.35 14.30
N PHE A 46 7.13 -2.31 13.65
CA PHE A 46 5.75 -2.70 14.04
C PHE A 46 5.71 -3.33 15.43
N ASP A 47 6.71 -4.12 15.78
CA ASP A 47 6.85 -4.71 17.12
C ASP A 47 7.00 -3.60 18.18
N GLU A 48 7.91 -2.64 17.94
CA GLU A 48 8.12 -1.49 18.82
C GLU A 48 6.85 -0.63 18.96
N LEU A 49 6.17 -0.32 17.85
CA LEU A 49 4.98 0.53 17.86
C LEU A 49 3.72 -0.15 18.42
N SER A 50 3.69 -1.48 18.44
CA SER A 50 2.58 -2.28 18.99
C SER A 50 2.87 -2.79 20.41
N GLU A 51 3.99 -2.37 21.02
CA GLU A 51 4.38 -2.81 22.35
C GLU A 51 3.26 -2.53 23.37
N GLY A 52 2.80 -3.60 24.04
CA GLY A 52 1.70 -3.56 25.01
C GLY A 52 0.31 -3.89 24.44
N ALA A 53 0.06 -3.68 23.14
CA ALA A 53 -1.18 -4.07 22.47
C ALA A 53 -1.05 -5.43 21.75
N GLY A 54 0.17 -5.80 21.34
CA GLY A 54 0.47 -7.07 20.68
C GLY A 54 0.02 -7.10 19.22
N THR A 55 -0.21 -8.31 18.69
CA THR A 55 -0.49 -8.54 17.26
C THR A 55 -1.95 -8.35 16.86
N GLU A 56 -2.84 -8.12 17.83
CA GLU A 56 -4.30 -7.98 17.60
C GLU A 56 -4.71 -6.57 17.16
N ILE A 57 -3.76 -5.64 17.06
CA ILE A 57 -4.01 -4.27 16.62
C ILE A 57 -4.49 -4.20 15.17
N LYS A 58 -5.29 -3.18 14.87
CA LYS A 58 -5.81 -2.92 13.53
C LYS A 58 -4.91 -1.93 12.78
N ILE A 59 -4.33 -2.38 11.68
CA ILE A 59 -3.33 -1.65 10.89
C ILE A 59 -3.94 -1.17 9.58
N LEU A 60 -3.71 0.10 9.22
CA LEU A 60 -4.02 0.67 7.91
C LEU A 60 -2.73 0.96 7.13
N MET A 61 -2.56 0.33 5.97
CA MET A 61 -1.50 0.62 5.01
C MET A 61 -2.05 1.58 3.95
N LEU A 62 -1.50 2.79 3.88
CA LEU A 62 -1.86 3.82 2.91
C LEU A 62 -0.98 3.73 1.66
N GLY A 63 -1.58 3.84 0.48
CA GLY A 63 -0.87 3.71 -0.80
C GLY A 63 -0.12 2.39 -0.88
N CYS A 64 -0.80 1.25 -0.71
CA CYS A 64 -0.12 -0.03 -0.50
C CYS A 64 0.64 -0.56 -1.73
N GLY A 65 0.27 -0.10 -2.93
CA GLY A 65 0.84 -0.53 -4.19
C GLY A 65 0.90 -2.04 -4.33
N ASN A 66 2.01 -2.50 -4.90
CA ASN A 66 2.37 -3.92 -4.94
C ASN A 66 3.47 -4.30 -3.92
N SER A 67 3.63 -3.49 -2.87
CA SER A 67 4.59 -3.73 -1.79
C SER A 67 4.43 -5.10 -1.15
N ALA A 68 5.55 -5.70 -0.76
CA ALA A 68 5.55 -6.90 0.07
C ALA A 68 5.50 -6.57 1.58
N LEU A 69 5.42 -5.29 1.97
CA LEU A 69 5.41 -4.89 3.38
C LEU A 69 4.26 -5.52 4.16
N SER A 70 3.04 -5.38 3.63
CA SER A 70 1.85 -5.91 4.29
C SER A 70 1.88 -7.44 4.41
N GLU A 71 2.58 -8.12 3.50
CA GLU A 71 2.81 -9.57 3.62
C GLU A 71 3.79 -9.89 4.74
N ALA A 72 4.93 -9.21 4.79
CA ALA A 72 5.93 -9.46 5.83
C ALA A 72 5.37 -9.19 7.23
N VAL A 73 4.59 -8.12 7.38
CA VAL A 73 3.87 -7.79 8.62
C VAL A 73 2.83 -8.88 8.96
N TYR A 74 2.14 -9.42 7.95
CA TYR A 74 1.23 -10.54 8.13
C TYR A 74 1.93 -11.82 8.61
N GLU A 75 3.03 -12.20 7.97
CA GLU A 75 3.82 -13.39 8.36
C GLU A 75 4.46 -13.24 9.76
N ALA A 76 4.71 -12.00 10.19
CA ALA A 76 5.22 -11.70 11.52
C ALA A 76 4.16 -11.78 12.63
N GLY A 77 2.86 -11.87 12.28
CA GLY A 77 1.79 -12.21 13.21
C GLY A 77 0.62 -11.23 13.25
N TRP A 78 0.77 -10.02 12.70
CA TRP A 78 -0.32 -9.04 12.65
C TRP A 78 -1.29 -9.40 11.52
N ARG A 79 -2.51 -9.82 11.86
CA ARG A 79 -3.47 -10.30 10.85
C ARG A 79 -4.54 -9.30 10.44
N ASN A 80 -4.80 -8.31 11.28
CA ASN A 80 -5.84 -7.30 11.06
C ASN A 80 -5.29 -6.12 10.24
N ILE A 81 -4.98 -6.39 8.97
CA ILE A 81 -4.37 -5.43 8.05
C ILE A 81 -5.38 -5.01 6.98
N VAL A 82 -5.59 -3.70 6.84
CA VAL A 82 -6.34 -3.08 5.76
C VAL A 82 -5.38 -2.31 4.87
N ASN A 83 -5.40 -2.61 3.58
CA ASN A 83 -4.55 -1.99 2.57
C ASN A 83 -5.42 -1.14 1.65
N VAL A 84 -5.01 0.11 1.44
CA VAL A 84 -5.71 1.04 0.54
C VAL A 84 -4.77 1.60 -0.49
N ASP A 85 -5.29 1.77 -1.70
CA ASP A 85 -4.61 2.51 -2.76
C ASP A 85 -5.65 3.16 -3.67
N VAL A 86 -5.24 4.16 -4.43
CA VAL A 86 -6.10 4.91 -5.33
C VAL A 86 -6.47 4.07 -6.55
N TRP A 87 -7.66 4.31 -7.07
CA TRP A 87 -8.06 3.86 -8.40
C TRP A 87 -7.76 4.99 -9.40
N ALA A 88 -6.86 4.79 -10.35
CA ALA A 88 -6.58 5.76 -11.43
C ALA A 88 -7.40 5.45 -12.70
N GLY A 89 -8.66 5.09 -12.49
CA GLY A 89 -9.72 5.32 -13.46
C GLY A 89 -9.92 4.21 -14.50
N ALA A 90 -10.93 4.41 -15.34
CA ALA A 90 -11.48 3.38 -16.23
C ALA A 90 -10.57 2.96 -17.41
N GLN A 91 -9.33 3.45 -17.46
CA GLN A 91 -8.40 3.17 -18.57
C GLN A 91 -7.67 1.82 -18.41
N TYR A 92 -7.68 1.20 -17.24
CA TYR A 92 -6.95 -0.04 -16.96
C TYR A 92 -7.91 -1.20 -16.67
N SER A 93 -7.56 -2.39 -17.16
CA SER A 93 -8.39 -3.61 -17.04
C SER A 93 -8.35 -4.27 -15.67
N SER A 94 -7.31 -3.99 -14.89
CA SER A 94 -7.14 -4.40 -13.50
C SER A 94 -6.46 -3.28 -12.73
N THR A 95 -6.72 -3.25 -11.43
CA THR A 95 -6.13 -2.30 -10.49
C THR A 95 -5.10 -3.06 -9.65
N VAL A 96 -4.10 -2.34 -9.11
CA VAL A 96 -3.14 -2.97 -8.19
C VAL A 96 -3.84 -3.65 -7.02
N ILE A 97 -4.93 -3.05 -6.52
CA ILE A 97 -5.78 -3.62 -5.48
C ILE A 97 -6.42 -4.94 -5.91
N SER A 98 -6.96 -5.03 -7.13
CA SER A 98 -7.53 -6.28 -7.65
C SER A 98 -6.47 -7.38 -7.74
N ASP A 99 -5.27 -7.05 -8.24
CA ASP A 99 -4.18 -8.01 -8.40
C ASP A 99 -3.66 -8.50 -7.05
N MET A 100 -3.46 -7.59 -6.09
CA MET A 100 -3.05 -7.91 -4.72
C MET A 100 -4.11 -8.74 -3.99
N LYS A 101 -5.39 -8.38 -4.13
CA LYS A 101 -6.49 -9.19 -3.58
C LYS A 101 -6.49 -10.60 -4.14
N GLY A 102 -6.29 -10.75 -5.46
CA GLY A 102 -6.18 -12.06 -6.10
C GLY A 102 -5.03 -12.89 -5.53
N ARG A 103 -3.84 -12.27 -5.41
CA ARG A 103 -2.60 -12.89 -4.90
C ARG A 103 -2.72 -13.39 -3.45
N HIS A 104 -3.52 -12.72 -2.63
CA HIS A 104 -3.57 -12.97 -1.18
C HIS A 104 -4.86 -13.61 -0.68
N SER A 105 -5.92 -13.67 -1.47
CA SER A 105 -7.23 -14.16 -1.01
C SER A 105 -7.21 -15.56 -0.37
N GLU A 106 -6.40 -16.48 -0.89
CA GLU A 106 -6.28 -17.84 -0.32
C GLU A 106 -5.22 -17.96 0.79
N LEU A 107 -4.10 -17.24 0.64
CA LEU A 107 -2.94 -17.36 1.54
C LEU A 107 -3.08 -16.52 2.81
N ARG A 108 -3.76 -15.36 2.71
CA ARG A 108 -3.88 -14.34 3.77
C ARG A 108 -5.30 -13.79 3.80
N PRO A 109 -6.29 -14.63 4.10
CA PRO A 109 -7.70 -14.29 3.97
C PRO A 109 -8.15 -13.18 4.95
N GLU A 110 -7.42 -12.94 6.04
CA GLU A 110 -7.71 -11.84 6.97
C GLU A 110 -7.30 -10.45 6.42
N MET A 111 -6.49 -10.38 5.35
CA MET A 111 -6.10 -9.10 4.75
C MET A 111 -7.23 -8.49 3.93
N THR A 112 -7.49 -7.21 4.17
CA THR A 112 -8.46 -6.43 3.39
C THR A 112 -7.75 -5.53 2.38
N TRP A 113 -8.29 -5.44 1.17
CA TRP A 113 -7.76 -4.63 0.07
C TRP A 113 -8.88 -3.76 -0.50
N LEU A 114 -8.72 -2.44 -0.46
CA LEU A 114 -9.76 -1.47 -0.85
C LEU A 114 -9.19 -0.41 -1.78
N GLU A 115 -9.95 -0.09 -2.82
CA GLU A 115 -9.70 1.09 -3.64
C GLU A 115 -10.25 2.31 -2.89
N MET A 116 -9.38 3.24 -2.49
CA MET A 116 -9.76 4.42 -1.71
C MET A 116 -8.73 5.54 -1.88
N ASP A 117 -9.21 6.77 -2.05
CA ASP A 117 -8.35 7.95 -2.00
C ASP A 117 -7.96 8.25 -0.55
N VAL A 118 -6.66 8.35 -0.28
CA VAL A 118 -6.13 8.69 1.05
C VAL A 118 -6.50 10.09 1.52
N LEU A 119 -6.91 10.98 0.60
CA LEU A 119 -7.45 12.30 0.90
C LEU A 119 -8.95 12.26 1.25
N ASP A 120 -9.64 11.15 0.99
CA ASP A 120 -11.06 10.95 1.25
C ASP A 120 -11.32 9.57 1.90
N LEU A 121 -10.69 9.34 3.06
CA LEU A 121 -10.83 8.09 3.81
C LEU A 121 -12.24 7.98 4.43
N VAL A 122 -13.00 6.96 4.02
CA VAL A 122 -14.38 6.72 4.49
C VAL A 122 -14.47 5.77 5.70
N PHE A 123 -13.46 5.80 6.57
CA PHE A 123 -13.43 5.00 7.79
C PHE A 123 -14.01 5.74 9.00
N GLU A 124 -14.43 4.98 10.02
CA GLU A 124 -14.84 5.57 11.29
C GLU A 124 -13.65 6.20 12.02
N LYS A 125 -13.92 7.23 12.82
CA LYS A 125 -12.89 7.88 13.65
C LYS A 125 -12.32 6.85 14.64
N GLU A 126 -11.00 6.88 14.84
CA GLU A 126 -10.30 6.01 15.80
C GLU A 126 -10.50 4.50 15.52
N GLN A 127 -10.76 4.14 14.26
CA GLN A 127 -10.95 2.74 13.86
C GLN A 127 -9.64 1.92 13.79
N PHE A 128 -8.49 2.58 13.68
CA PHE A 128 -7.17 1.93 13.50
C PHE A 128 -6.23 2.32 14.64
N ASP A 129 -5.45 1.35 15.10
CA ASP A 129 -4.45 1.54 16.14
C ASP A 129 -3.12 2.03 15.55
N LEU A 130 -2.82 1.63 14.31
CA LEU A 130 -1.61 2.01 13.59
C LEU A 130 -1.93 2.34 12.12
N VAL A 131 -1.38 3.45 11.63
CA VAL A 131 -1.48 3.87 10.24
C VAL A 131 -0.08 4.03 9.68
N VAL A 132 0.18 3.45 8.50
CA VAL A 132 1.50 3.39 7.87
C VAL A 132 1.43 4.00 6.49
N ASP A 133 2.28 4.98 6.25
CA ASP A 133 2.61 5.52 4.94
C ASP A 133 4.13 5.38 4.76
N LYS A 134 4.53 4.42 3.92
CA LYS A 134 5.95 4.17 3.59
C LYS A 134 6.42 5.01 2.40
N GLY A 135 5.50 5.66 1.68
CA GLY A 135 5.72 6.20 0.35
C GLY A 135 5.83 5.09 -0.70
N GLU A 136 4.77 4.96 -1.50
CA GLU A 136 4.74 4.19 -2.75
C GLU A 136 4.34 5.07 -3.94
#